data_AF-A0A091R2W5-F1
#
_entry.id   AF-A0A091R2W5-F1
#
_cell.length_a   1.000
_cell.length_b   1.000
_cell.length_c   1.000
_cell.angle_alpha   90.00
_cell.angle_beta   90.00
_cell.angle_gamma   90.00
#
_symmetry.space_group_name_H-M   'P 1'
#
loop_
_entity.id
_entity.type
_entity.pdbx_description
1 polymer ?
#
loop_
_entity_poly.entity_id
_entity_poly.type
_entity_poly.pdbx_seq_one_letter_code
_entity_poly.pdbx_strand_id
1 'polypeptide(L)'
;ETYEDFQTRVIEVKNVFCMKAKEGRKRSIRALVAIGNGKGAAGFALGKASDRMNALRKAKNKAIRCLHFIELYQNHTIYHDIAVRFKTTNIRMKKQNKGYGLRCHRAIITICKLIGIKDMYAKVSGSKNLINITRALFKGLTQQETHQQLANQKNLCVVEFREEQGPLPIVVALPEGPVREDPEPEDEVPDTKLDWNDVKEAQGMKKSPWVNVRRAAC
;
A
#
# COMPACT_ATOMS: atom_id res chain seq x y z
N GLU A 1 -20.92 19.57 4.06
CA GLU A 1 -19.49 19.27 3.91
C GLU A 1 -19.16 19.12 2.43
N THR A 2 -18.28 19.96 1.88
CA THR A 2 -17.76 19.89 0.51
C THR A 2 -16.39 19.18 0.51
N TYR A 3 -16.14 18.35 -0.50
CA TYR A 3 -14.93 17.51 -0.60
C TYR A 3 -14.23 17.73 -1.95
N GLU A 4 -13.89 18.99 -2.25
CA GLU A 4 -13.34 19.39 -3.55
C GLU A 4 -11.91 18.88 -3.77
N ASP A 5 -11.12 18.76 -2.70
CA ASP A 5 -9.74 18.24 -2.73
C ASP A 5 -9.64 16.74 -3.01
N PHE A 6 -10.76 16.01 -2.92
CA PHE A 6 -10.77 14.56 -3.03
C PHE A 6 -10.94 14.09 -4.48
N GLN A 7 -9.90 13.47 -5.01
CA GLN A 7 -9.98 12.80 -6.29
C GLN A 7 -10.60 11.41 -6.14
N THR A 8 -11.44 11.03 -7.10
CA THR A 8 -12.12 9.72 -7.12
C THR A 8 -11.66 8.93 -8.34
N ARG A 9 -11.28 7.67 -8.16
CA ARG A 9 -10.94 6.76 -9.27
C ARG A 9 -11.68 5.43 -9.13
N VAL A 10 -12.15 4.93 -10.27
CA VAL A 10 -12.83 3.63 -10.35
C VAL A 10 -11.80 2.53 -10.52
N ILE A 11 -11.86 1.50 -9.68
CA ILE A 11 -10.93 0.36 -9.71
C ILE A 11 -11.55 -0.80 -10.49
N GLU A 12 -12.80 -1.15 -10.18
CA GLU A 12 -13.50 -2.29 -10.77
C GLU A 12 -14.96 -1.93 -10.99
N VAL A 13 -15.50 -2.26 -12.17
CA VAL A 13 -16.94 -2.27 -12.43
C VAL A 13 -17.31 -3.66 -12.94
N LYS A 14 -18.27 -4.31 -12.29
CA LYS A 14 -18.75 -5.65 -12.64
C LYS A 14 -20.26 -5.69 -12.75
N ASN A 15 -20.75 -6.36 -13.77
CA ASN A 15 -22.14 -6.78 -13.86
C ASN A 15 -22.30 -8.08 -13.06
N VAL A 16 -23.22 -8.08 -12.10
CA VAL A 16 -23.54 -9.20 -11.23
C VAL A 16 -25.00 -9.55 -11.45
N PHE A 17 -25.33 -10.83 -11.44
CA PHE A 17 -26.69 -11.31 -11.70
C PHE A 17 -27.21 -12.09 -10.50
N CYS A 18 -28.49 -11.95 -10.21
CA CYS A 18 -29.17 -12.65 -9.12
C CYS A 18 -30.49 -13.21 -9.67
N MET A 19 -30.76 -14.50 -9.42
CA MET A 19 -32.02 -15.13 -9.82
C MET A 19 -33.16 -14.63 -8.92
N LYS A 20 -34.28 -14.26 -9.52
CA LYS A 20 -35.51 -13.79 -8.88
C LYS A 20 -36.68 -14.62 -9.39
N ALA A 21 -37.63 -14.91 -8.50
CA ALA A 21 -38.77 -15.76 -8.82
C ALA A 21 -39.63 -15.23 -9.99
N LYS A 22 -39.89 -13.91 -10.02
CA LYS A 22 -40.73 -13.28 -11.07
C LYS A 22 -39.94 -12.84 -12.31
N GLU A 23 -38.77 -12.26 -12.10
CA GLU A 23 -37.99 -11.56 -13.14
C GLU A 23 -36.90 -12.46 -13.76
N GLY A 24 -36.71 -13.68 -13.23
CA GLY A 24 -35.60 -14.53 -13.60
C GLY A 24 -34.26 -13.89 -13.25
N ARG A 25 -33.36 -13.75 -14.22
CA ARG A 25 -31.99 -13.26 -13.99
C ARG A 25 -31.93 -11.73 -13.92
N LYS A 26 -32.08 -11.16 -12.71
CA LYS A 26 -31.96 -9.72 -12.47
C LYS A 26 -30.50 -9.25 -12.51
N ARG A 27 -30.21 -8.27 -13.37
CA ARG A 27 -28.88 -7.62 -13.47
C ARG A 27 -28.71 -6.55 -12.40
N SER A 28 -27.52 -6.46 -11.82
CA SER A 28 -27.08 -5.35 -10.96
C SER A 28 -25.62 -5.02 -11.26
N ILE A 29 -25.23 -3.78 -11.03
CA ILE A 29 -23.87 -3.31 -11.23
C ILE A 29 -23.21 -3.14 -9.86
N ARG A 30 -22.01 -3.69 -9.72
CA ARG A 30 -21.13 -3.52 -8.56
C ARG A 30 -19.91 -2.71 -8.97
N ALA A 31 -19.68 -1.59 -8.31
CA ALA A 31 -18.52 -0.73 -8.54
C ALA A 31 -17.65 -0.64 -7.28
N LEU A 32 -16.33 -0.82 -7.45
CA LEU A 32 -15.30 -0.56 -6.44
C LEU A 32 -14.63 0.77 -6.80
N VAL A 33 -14.69 1.71 -5.88
CA VAL A 33 -14.16 3.07 -6.07
C VAL A 33 -13.20 3.37 -4.93
N ALA A 34 -12.08 4.02 -5.25
CA ALA A 34 -11.17 4.60 -4.28
C ALA A 34 -11.16 6.13 -4.40
N ILE A 35 -10.90 6.77 -3.27
CA ILE A 35 -10.87 8.22 -3.11
C ILE A 35 -9.62 8.58 -2.32
N GLY A 36 -9.02 9.74 -2.60
CA GLY A 36 -7.96 10.29 -1.76
C GLY A 36 -7.64 11.74 -2.10
N ASN A 37 -6.96 12.41 -1.17
CA ASN A 37 -6.59 13.83 -1.25
C ASN A 37 -5.12 14.06 -1.64
N GLY A 38 -4.35 12.99 -1.89
CA GLY A 38 -2.92 13.06 -2.20
C GLY A 38 -2.01 13.43 -1.02
N LYS A 39 -2.57 13.55 0.20
CA LYS A 39 -1.87 13.95 1.43
C LYS A 39 -2.01 12.90 2.53
N GLY A 40 -2.00 11.63 2.17
CA GLY A 40 -2.10 10.49 3.09
C GLY A 40 -3.53 10.06 3.44
N ALA A 41 -4.56 10.87 3.20
CA ALA A 41 -5.95 10.45 3.45
C ALA A 41 -6.56 9.79 2.21
N ALA A 42 -6.92 8.51 2.33
CA ALA A 42 -7.56 7.76 1.26
C ALA A 42 -8.55 6.73 1.80
N GLY A 43 -9.53 6.38 0.98
CA GLY A 43 -10.55 5.40 1.33
C GLY A 43 -11.06 4.67 0.11
N PHE A 44 -11.78 3.57 0.34
CA PHE A 44 -12.41 2.82 -0.74
C PHE A 44 -13.76 2.28 -0.30
N ALA A 45 -14.66 2.09 -1.25
CA ALA A 45 -15.95 1.48 -0.98
C ALA A 45 -16.51 0.74 -2.19
N LEU A 46 -17.44 -0.17 -1.88
CA LEU A 46 -18.25 -0.88 -2.85
C LEU A 46 -19.65 -0.27 -2.90
N GLY A 47 -20.09 0.06 -4.11
CA GLY A 47 -21.47 0.45 -4.42
C GLY A 47 -22.15 -0.61 -5.27
N LYS A 48 -23.43 -0.85 -5.02
CA LYS A 48 -24.27 -1.74 -5.83
C LYS A 48 -25.59 -1.04 -6.15
N ALA A 49 -25.99 -1.06 -7.42
CA ALA A 49 -27.29 -0.56 -7.88
C ALA A 49 -27.71 -1.25 -9.19
N SER A 50 -28.94 -1.02 -9.64
CA SER A 50 -29.41 -1.44 -10.97
C SER A 50 -28.70 -0.69 -12.10
N ASP A 51 -28.56 0.63 -11.91
CA ASP A 51 -27.89 1.54 -12.83
C ASP A 51 -26.44 1.86 -12.41
N ARG A 52 -25.58 2.10 -13.40
CA ARG A 52 -24.13 2.30 -13.25
C ARG A 52 -23.83 3.60 -12.51
N MET A 53 -24.48 4.69 -12.92
CA MET A 53 -24.24 6.03 -12.35
C MET A 53 -24.63 6.05 -10.87
N ASN A 54 -25.76 5.41 -10.56
CA ASN A 54 -26.20 5.23 -9.18
C ASN A 54 -25.24 4.37 -8.35
N ALA A 55 -24.67 3.29 -8.90
CA ALA A 55 -23.69 2.47 -8.19
C ALA A 55 -22.42 3.26 -7.86
N LEU A 56 -21.92 4.06 -8.81
CA LEU A 56 -20.74 4.91 -8.63
C LEU A 56 -20.99 6.01 -7.58
N ARG A 57 -22.13 6.70 -7.65
CA ARG A 57 -22.51 7.72 -6.66
C ARG A 57 -22.57 7.15 -5.24
N LYS A 58 -23.19 5.97 -5.08
CA LYS A 58 -23.23 5.26 -3.78
C LYS A 58 -21.84 4.87 -3.29
N ALA A 59 -20.98 4.36 -4.17
CA ALA A 59 -19.61 4.01 -3.81
C ALA A 59 -18.81 5.24 -3.39
N LYS A 60 -18.91 6.35 -4.13
CA LYS A 60 -18.21 7.60 -3.83
C LYS A 60 -18.58 8.12 -2.44
N ASN A 61 -19.87 8.31 -2.18
CA ASN A 61 -20.35 8.86 -0.91
C ASN A 61 -20.02 7.95 0.28
N LYS A 62 -19.98 6.62 0.07
CA LYS A 62 -19.58 5.67 1.10
C LYS A 62 -18.08 5.69 1.37
N ALA A 63 -17.24 5.83 0.34
CA ALA A 63 -15.79 5.85 0.50
C ALA A 63 -15.30 7.05 1.31
N ILE A 64 -15.95 8.22 1.17
CA ILE A 64 -15.63 9.42 1.95
C ILE A 64 -15.85 9.21 3.45
N ARG A 65 -16.83 8.38 3.83
CA ARG A 65 -17.10 8.06 5.25
C ARG A 65 -16.14 7.04 5.84
N CYS A 66 -15.36 6.35 4.99
CA CYS A 66 -14.45 5.28 5.39
C CYS A 66 -13.02 5.62 4.92
N LEU A 67 -12.50 6.73 5.42
CA LEU A 67 -11.14 7.17 5.14
C LEU A 67 -10.15 6.51 6.12
N HIS A 68 -8.97 6.22 5.60
CA HIS A 68 -7.80 5.81 6.34
C HIS A 68 -6.74 6.89 6.17
N PHE A 69 -6.06 7.20 7.27
CA PHE A 69 -4.84 8.01 7.23
C PHE A 69 -3.65 7.07 7.06
N ILE A 70 -2.86 7.32 6.03
CA ILE A 70 -1.65 6.55 5.69
C ILE A 70 -0.48 7.51 5.83
N GLU A 71 0.43 7.15 6.72
CA GLU A 71 1.62 7.95 6.98
C GLU A 71 2.63 7.76 5.83
N LEU A 72 3.34 8.83 5.48
CA LEU A 72 4.26 8.84 4.34
C LEU A 72 5.65 9.23 4.82
N TYR A 73 6.64 8.38 4.56
CA TYR A 73 8.03 8.73 4.78
C TYR A 73 8.47 9.78 3.77
N GLN A 74 8.93 10.93 4.26
CA GLN A 74 9.34 12.09 3.45
C GLN A 74 8.32 12.49 2.36
N ASN A 75 7.02 12.23 2.59
CA ASN A 75 5.93 12.50 1.65
C ASN A 75 6.08 11.83 0.26
N HIS A 76 6.80 10.70 0.15
CA HIS A 76 6.93 10.00 -1.14
C HIS A 76 6.83 8.47 -1.08
N THR A 77 7.21 7.82 0.02
CA THR A 77 7.25 6.34 0.14
C THR A 77 6.70 5.86 1.50
N ILE A 78 6.62 4.54 1.68
CA ILE A 78 6.33 3.85 2.96
C ILE A 78 7.57 3.82 3.87
N TYR A 79 7.35 3.58 5.18
CA TYR A 79 8.43 3.59 6.18
C TYR A 79 9.37 2.39 6.12
N HIS A 80 8.85 1.18 5.93
CA HIS A 80 9.61 -0.07 5.88
C HIS A 80 8.97 -1.05 4.88
N ASP A 81 9.61 -2.19 4.66
CA ASP A 81 9.11 -3.23 3.75
C ASP A 81 7.94 -3.99 4.38
N ILE A 82 6.80 -4.02 3.68
CA ILE A 82 5.55 -4.56 4.23
C ILE A 82 5.19 -5.86 3.52
N ALA A 83 4.98 -6.91 4.31
CA ALA A 83 4.47 -8.20 3.86
C ALA A 83 3.09 -8.45 4.45
N VAL A 84 2.05 -8.40 3.62
CA VAL A 84 0.68 -8.55 4.09
C VAL A 84 -0.06 -9.65 3.32
N ARG A 85 -0.74 -10.51 4.07
CA ARG A 85 -1.70 -11.48 3.55
C ARG A 85 -3.12 -11.09 3.93
N PHE A 86 -3.98 -11.02 2.93
CA PHE A 86 -5.42 -10.89 3.12
C PHE A 86 -6.13 -12.02 2.38
N LYS A 87 -6.73 -12.93 3.13
CA LYS A 87 -7.28 -14.19 2.58
C LYS A 87 -6.18 -14.93 1.79
N THR A 88 -6.44 -15.26 0.53
CA THR A 88 -5.50 -15.93 -0.39
C THR A 88 -4.67 -14.96 -1.24
N THR A 89 -4.74 -13.66 -0.96
CA THR A 89 -4.01 -12.62 -1.67
C THR A 89 -2.84 -12.14 -0.80
N ASN A 90 -1.62 -12.30 -1.32
CA ASN A 90 -0.39 -11.84 -0.67
C ASN A 90 0.13 -10.61 -1.42
N ILE A 91 0.50 -9.57 -0.68
CA ILE A 91 1.15 -8.38 -1.20
C ILE A 91 2.47 -8.19 -0.46
N ARG A 92 3.55 -8.10 -1.22
CA ARG A 92 4.86 -7.67 -0.73
C ARG A 92 5.13 -6.28 -1.28
N MET A 93 5.33 -5.31 -0.41
CA MET A 93 5.68 -3.93 -0.74
C MET A 93 7.11 -3.68 -0.27
N LYS A 94 7.89 -2.98 -1.09
CA LYS A 94 9.24 -2.55 -0.73
C LYS A 94 9.33 -1.03 -0.77
N LYS A 95 9.96 -0.44 0.24
CA LYS A 95 10.34 0.98 0.26
C LYS A 95 11.35 1.22 -0.86
N GLN A 96 11.25 2.36 -1.55
CA GLN A 96 12.16 2.72 -2.62
C GLN A 96 12.58 4.19 -2.50
N ASN A 97 13.76 4.49 -3.03
CA ASN A 97 14.32 5.85 -3.01
C ASN A 97 13.60 6.73 -4.04
N LYS A 98 13.82 8.05 -3.92
CA LYS A 98 13.23 9.05 -4.82
C LYS A 98 13.65 8.79 -6.26
N GLY A 99 12.70 8.85 -7.19
CA GLY A 99 12.95 8.67 -8.62
C GLY A 99 12.78 7.24 -9.13
N TYR A 100 12.50 6.27 -8.24
CA TYR A 100 12.16 4.91 -8.66
C TYR A 100 10.79 4.81 -9.35
N GLY A 101 9.84 5.63 -8.92
CA GLY A 101 8.46 5.65 -9.37
C GLY A 101 7.60 4.49 -8.85
N LEU A 102 6.41 4.32 -9.40
CA LEU A 102 5.48 3.27 -9.00
C LEU A 102 5.61 2.02 -9.87
N ARG A 103 6.26 0.97 -9.35
CA ARG A 103 6.38 -0.34 -10.01
C ARG A 103 5.50 -1.38 -9.33
N CYS A 104 4.19 -1.23 -9.53
CA CYS A 104 3.16 -2.00 -8.84
C CYS A 104 2.10 -2.55 -9.80
N HIS A 105 1.15 -3.33 -9.27
CA HIS A 105 -0.07 -3.67 -10.00
C HIS A 105 -0.89 -2.41 -10.33
N ARG A 106 -1.52 -2.33 -11.51
CA ARG A 106 -2.25 -1.12 -11.98
C ARG A 106 -3.22 -0.52 -10.97
N ALA A 107 -3.95 -1.35 -10.22
CA ALA A 107 -4.90 -0.86 -9.22
C ALA A 107 -4.18 -0.24 -8.01
N ILE A 108 -3.04 -0.80 -7.61
CA ILE A 108 -2.20 -0.26 -6.55
C ILE A 108 -1.62 1.08 -6.99
N ILE A 109 -1.14 1.20 -8.24
CA ILE A 109 -0.67 2.49 -8.80
C ILE A 109 -1.75 3.57 -8.66
N THR A 110 -2.99 3.28 -9.08
CA THR A 110 -4.10 4.23 -8.95
C THR A 110 -4.36 4.63 -7.50
N ILE A 111 -4.32 3.68 -6.56
CA ILE A 111 -4.54 3.96 -5.14
C ILE A 111 -3.37 4.76 -4.54
N CYS A 112 -2.13 4.40 -4.86
CA CYS A 112 -0.93 5.14 -4.42
C CYS A 112 -0.96 6.60 -4.86
N LYS A 113 -1.37 6.87 -6.11
CA LYS A 113 -1.56 8.25 -6.60
C LYS A 113 -2.61 9.03 -5.80
N LEU A 114 -3.70 8.36 -5.37
CA LEU A 114 -4.73 8.98 -4.53
C LEU A 114 -4.24 9.23 -3.10
N ILE A 115 -3.37 8.38 -2.58
CA ILE A 115 -2.77 8.54 -1.25
C ILE A 115 -1.70 9.65 -1.28
N GLY A 116 -0.90 9.73 -2.34
CA GLY A 116 0.29 10.60 -2.43
C GLY A 116 1.62 9.84 -2.41
N ILE A 117 1.60 8.50 -2.52
CA ILE A 117 2.82 7.68 -2.66
C ILE A 117 3.35 7.80 -4.09
N LYS A 118 4.60 8.22 -4.23
CA LYS A 118 5.29 8.44 -5.51
C LYS A 118 6.24 7.30 -5.87
N ASP A 119 6.94 6.76 -4.89
CA ASP A 119 7.96 5.73 -5.10
C ASP A 119 7.62 4.50 -4.27
N MET A 120 7.41 3.36 -4.93
CA MET A 120 7.16 2.08 -4.25
C MET A 120 7.27 0.92 -5.26
N TYR A 121 7.78 -0.22 -4.79
CA TYR A 121 7.64 -1.49 -5.49
C TYR A 121 6.60 -2.36 -4.79
N ALA A 122 5.70 -3.00 -5.54
CA ALA A 122 4.77 -3.95 -4.95
C ALA A 122 4.49 -5.14 -5.86
N LYS A 123 4.61 -6.34 -5.28
CA LYS A 123 4.32 -7.61 -5.92
C LYS A 123 3.10 -8.26 -5.28
N VAL A 124 2.09 -8.52 -6.11
CA VAL A 124 0.91 -9.32 -5.74
C VAL A 124 1.13 -10.77 -6.15
N SER A 125 0.89 -11.68 -5.21
CA SER A 125 0.99 -13.14 -5.35
C SER A 125 -0.30 -13.81 -4.87
N GLY A 126 -0.58 -15.03 -5.37
CA GLY A 126 -1.82 -15.74 -5.09
C GLY A 126 -3.03 -15.18 -5.85
N SER A 127 -4.16 -14.99 -5.16
CA SER A 127 -5.41 -14.52 -5.79
C SER A 127 -5.35 -13.05 -6.18
N LYS A 128 -5.67 -12.74 -7.45
CA LYS A 128 -5.63 -11.38 -8.02
C LYS A 128 -6.99 -10.64 -7.95
N ASN A 129 -7.82 -10.94 -6.96
CA ASN A 129 -9.11 -10.28 -6.81
C ASN A 129 -8.93 -8.82 -6.35
N LEU A 130 -9.41 -7.85 -7.14
CA LEU A 130 -9.25 -6.41 -6.90
C LEU A 130 -9.77 -5.96 -5.53
N ILE A 131 -10.87 -6.55 -5.03
CA ILE A 131 -11.40 -6.21 -3.70
C ILE A 131 -10.42 -6.64 -2.60
N ASN A 132 -9.86 -7.85 -2.71
CA ASN A 132 -8.92 -8.37 -1.73
C ASN A 132 -7.57 -7.64 -1.81
N ILE A 133 -7.10 -7.32 -3.02
CA ILE A 133 -5.89 -6.50 -3.23
C ILE A 133 -6.05 -5.15 -2.54
N THR A 134 -7.18 -4.47 -2.77
CA THR A 134 -7.44 -3.15 -2.17
C THR A 134 -7.48 -3.24 -0.65
N ARG A 135 -8.21 -4.22 -0.08
CA ARG A 135 -8.27 -4.44 1.36
C ARG A 135 -6.90 -4.79 1.97
N ALA A 136 -6.12 -5.64 1.30
CA ALA A 136 -4.77 -6.01 1.73
C ALA A 136 -3.84 -4.79 1.75
N LEU A 137 -3.91 -3.97 0.69
CA LEU A 137 -3.11 -2.76 0.57
C LEU A 137 -3.39 -1.78 1.71
N PHE A 138 -4.66 -1.42 1.92
CA PHE A 138 -5.02 -0.52 3.01
C PHE A 138 -4.66 -1.10 4.38
N LYS A 139 -4.91 -2.41 4.61
CA LYS A 139 -4.50 -3.07 5.86
C LYS A 139 -2.99 -2.96 6.10
N GLY A 140 -2.17 -3.27 5.10
CA GLY A 140 -0.72 -3.21 5.23
C GLY A 140 -0.22 -1.78 5.50
N LEU A 141 -0.73 -0.80 4.75
CA LEU A 141 -0.34 0.61 4.90
C LEU A 141 -0.77 1.21 6.23
N THR A 142 -1.92 0.81 6.78
CA THR A 142 -2.38 1.29 8.10
C THR A 142 -1.65 0.65 9.28
N GLN A 143 -0.99 -0.48 9.07
CA GLN A 143 -0.28 -1.24 10.11
C GLN A 143 1.22 -0.93 10.14
N GLN A 144 1.68 0.04 9.36
CA GLN A 144 3.09 0.42 9.38
C GLN A 144 3.42 1.16 10.68
N GLU A 145 4.57 0.84 11.25
CA GLU A 145 5.22 1.59 12.31
C GLU A 145 6.06 2.74 11.74
N THR A 146 5.95 3.91 12.37
CA THR A 146 6.80 5.07 12.08
C THR A 146 8.14 4.98 12.81
N HIS A 147 9.13 5.76 12.35
CA HIS A 147 10.42 5.85 13.03
C HIS A 147 10.26 6.41 14.45
N GLN A 148 9.30 7.31 14.66
CA GLN A 148 9.02 7.87 15.99
C GLN A 148 8.45 6.82 16.94
N GLN A 149 7.50 6.00 16.46
CA GLN A 149 6.96 4.89 17.24
C GLN A 149 8.05 3.87 17.59
N LEU A 150 8.92 3.54 16.64
CA LEU A 150 10.05 2.62 16.87
C LEU A 150 11.04 3.19 17.90
N ALA A 151 11.40 4.48 17.79
CA ALA A 151 12.28 5.15 18.74
C ALA A 151 11.71 5.12 20.16
N ASN A 152 10.43 5.47 20.30
CA ASN A 152 9.72 5.47 21.58
C ASN A 152 9.55 4.05 22.17
N GLN A 153 9.39 3.02 21.33
CA GLN A 153 9.25 1.64 21.79
C GLN A 153 10.57 1.08 22.32
N LYS A 154 11.68 1.40 21.65
CA LYS A 154 13.01 0.89 22.00
C LYS A 154 13.81 1.81 22.92
N ASN A 155 13.35 3.05 23.11
CA ASN A 155 14.07 4.13 23.81
C ASN A 155 15.47 4.39 23.22
N LEU A 156 15.62 4.26 21.91
CA LEU A 156 16.88 4.43 21.18
C LEU A 156 16.69 5.35 19.97
N CYS A 157 17.78 5.99 19.56
CA CYS A 157 17.81 6.85 18.38
C CYS A 157 17.72 6.03 17.09
N VAL A 158 16.89 6.46 16.14
CA VAL A 158 16.79 5.83 14.83
C VAL A 158 17.70 6.55 13.84
N VAL A 159 18.75 5.87 13.41
CA VAL A 159 19.74 6.40 12.47
C VAL A 159 19.51 5.81 11.08
N GLU A 160 19.48 6.66 10.06
CA GLU A 160 19.44 6.26 8.65
C GLU A 160 20.82 6.44 8.03
N PHE A 161 21.33 5.39 7.40
CA PHE A 161 22.51 5.42 6.57
C PHE A 161 22.10 5.43 5.09
N ARG A 162 22.66 6.36 4.32
CA ARG A 162 22.41 6.48 2.89
C ARG A 162 23.71 6.26 2.13
N GLU A 163 23.68 5.36 1.15
CA GLU A 163 24.85 5.08 0.30
C GLU A 163 25.40 6.35 -0.37
N GLU A 164 24.51 7.26 -0.77
CA GLU A 164 24.86 8.56 -1.39
C GLU A 164 25.68 9.49 -0.47
N GLN A 165 25.52 9.35 0.85
CA GLN A 165 26.18 10.20 1.86
C GLN A 165 27.33 9.48 2.58
N GLY A 166 27.68 8.26 2.15
CA GLY A 166 28.76 7.47 2.75
C GLY A 166 28.48 7.09 4.21
N PRO A 167 29.44 7.25 5.13
CA PRO A 167 29.31 6.81 6.52
C PRO A 167 28.56 7.80 7.43
N LEU A 168 28.04 8.92 6.90
CA LEU A 168 27.40 9.96 7.71
C LEU A 168 26.11 9.44 8.37
N PRO A 169 26.00 9.43 9.72
CA PRO A 169 24.78 9.03 10.40
C PRO A 169 23.74 10.16 10.39
N ILE A 170 22.56 9.91 9.81
CA ILE A 170 21.44 10.85 9.87
C ILE A 170 20.45 10.38 10.93
N VAL A 171 20.26 11.16 11.99
CA VAL A 171 19.24 10.86 13.00
C VAL A 171 17.87 11.25 12.44
N VAL A 172 16.99 10.26 12.26
CA VAL A 172 15.64 10.47 11.70
C VAL A 172 14.58 10.62 12.79
N ALA A 173 14.75 9.94 13.92
CA ALA A 173 13.85 10.03 15.05
C ALA A 173 14.62 9.88 16.36
N LEU A 174 14.17 10.64 17.37
CA LEU A 174 14.66 10.62 18.74
C LEU A 174 13.51 10.18 19.64
N PRO A 175 13.78 9.34 20.66
CA PRO A 175 12.75 9.01 21.64
C PRO A 175 12.35 10.28 22.41
N GLU A 176 11.06 10.43 22.68
CA GLU A 176 10.54 11.52 23.52
C GLU A 176 10.82 11.30 25.01
N GLY A 177 11.01 10.04 25.40
CA GLY A 177 11.29 9.60 26.77
C GLY A 177 12.78 9.51 27.11
N PRO A 178 13.13 8.88 28.24
CA PRO A 178 14.53 8.65 28.61
C PRO A 178 15.19 7.74 27.57
N VAL A 179 16.37 8.15 27.12
CA VAL A 179 17.21 7.35 26.21
C VAL A 179 17.82 6.21 27.01
N ARG A 180 17.73 4.99 26.48
CA ARG A 180 18.39 3.82 27.06
C ARG A 180 19.90 3.93 26.88
N GLU A 181 20.66 3.69 27.94
CA GLU A 181 22.13 3.69 27.89
C GLU A 181 22.69 2.39 27.33
N ASP A 182 22.02 1.27 27.60
CA ASP A 182 22.45 -0.06 27.16
C ASP A 182 22.17 -0.31 25.66
N PRO A 183 23.16 -0.80 24.88
CA PRO A 183 22.96 -1.18 23.48
C PRO A 183 22.07 -2.42 23.34
N GLU A 184 21.51 -2.65 22.15
CA GLU A 184 20.83 -3.91 21.85
C GLU A 184 21.88 -5.03 21.70
N PRO A 185 21.59 -6.25 22.15
CA PRO A 185 22.46 -7.39 21.87
C PRO A 185 22.55 -7.62 20.35
N GLU A 186 23.76 -7.84 19.85
CA GLU A 186 24.01 -8.17 18.45
C GLU A 186 23.95 -9.69 18.26
N ASP A 187 22.94 -10.17 17.56
CA ASP A 187 22.85 -11.58 17.16
C ASP A 187 23.73 -11.83 15.92
N GLU A 188 24.67 -12.77 15.99
CA GLU A 188 25.50 -13.15 14.84
C GLU A 188 24.67 -13.67 13.66
N VAL A 189 23.57 -14.39 13.96
CA VAL A 189 22.66 -14.94 12.97
C VAL A 189 21.21 -14.64 13.39
N PRO A 190 20.52 -13.70 12.72
CA PRO A 190 19.15 -13.37 13.07
C PRO A 190 18.16 -14.44 12.57
N ASP A 191 17.23 -14.88 13.42
CA ASP A 191 16.15 -15.81 13.06
C ASP A 191 14.99 -15.09 12.34
N THR A 192 15.30 -14.45 11.21
CA THR A 192 14.31 -13.75 10.38
C THR A 192 13.82 -14.64 9.25
N LYS A 193 12.51 -14.75 9.11
CA LYS A 193 11.90 -15.52 8.01
C LYS A 193 12.16 -14.82 6.67
N LEU A 194 13.03 -15.42 5.86
CA LEU A 194 13.36 -14.92 4.53
C LEU A 194 12.36 -15.38 3.47
N ASP A 195 12.13 -14.51 2.49
CA ASP A 195 11.40 -14.87 1.28
C ASP A 195 12.34 -15.35 0.20
N TRP A 196 12.13 -16.60 -0.24
CA TRP A 196 12.95 -17.21 -1.28
C TRP A 196 13.02 -16.40 -2.58
N ASN A 197 11.95 -15.68 -2.94
CA ASN A 197 11.93 -14.84 -4.14
C ASN A 197 12.92 -13.66 -4.07
N ASP A 198 13.12 -13.10 -2.88
CA ASP A 198 14.02 -11.97 -2.66
C ASP A 198 15.46 -12.46 -2.58
N VAL A 199 15.70 -13.59 -1.90
CA VAL A 199 17.02 -14.27 -1.87
C VAL A 199 17.47 -14.66 -3.28
N LYS A 200 16.57 -15.26 -4.08
CA LYS A 200 16.86 -15.65 -5.46
C LYS A 200 17.15 -14.46 -6.37
N GLU A 201 16.55 -13.30 -6.08
CA GLU A 201 16.80 -12.06 -6.82
C GLU A 201 18.16 -11.46 -6.45
N ALA A 202 18.51 -11.45 -5.16
CA ALA A 202 19.82 -11.00 -4.68
C ALA A 202 20.98 -11.85 -5.24
N GLN A 203 20.77 -13.16 -5.38
CA GLN A 203 21.75 -14.08 -5.98
C GLN A 203 21.81 -14.03 -7.52
N GLY A 204 21.00 -13.17 -8.18
CA GLY A 204 20.94 -13.10 -9.65
C GLY A 204 20.36 -14.34 -10.33
N MET A 205 19.78 -15.28 -9.56
CA MET A 205 19.22 -16.54 -10.07
C MET A 205 17.83 -16.38 -10.70
N LYS A 206 17.19 -15.22 -10.52
CA LYS A 206 15.85 -14.93 -11.03
C LYS A 206 15.89 -14.54 -12.51
N LYS A 207 15.92 -15.54 -13.39
CA LYS A 207 15.84 -15.36 -14.84
C LYS A 207 14.38 -15.27 -15.29
N SER A 208 13.89 -14.06 -15.57
CA SER A 208 12.57 -13.85 -16.16
C SER A 208 12.63 -12.71 -17.18
N PRO A 209 12.19 -12.93 -18.43
CA PRO A 209 12.25 -11.91 -19.49
C PRO A 209 11.26 -10.75 -19.25
N TRP A 210 10.35 -10.90 -18.27
CA TRP A 210 9.32 -9.91 -17.95
C TRP A 210 9.71 -8.99 -16.78
N VAL A 211 10.88 -9.21 -16.17
CA VAL A 211 11.42 -8.38 -15.09
C VAL A 211 12.23 -7.23 -15.70
N ASN A 212 12.14 -6.03 -15.10
CA ASN A 212 12.88 -4.82 -15.53
C ASN A 212 12.66 -4.36 -16.98
N VAL A 213 11.52 -4.73 -17.58
CA VAL A 213 11.10 -4.23 -18.90
C VAL A 213 10.85 -2.72 -18.83
N ARG A 214 11.28 -1.97 -19.87
CA ARG A 214 10.99 -0.54 -20.01
C ARG A 214 9.48 -0.31 -20.12
N ARG A 215 8.95 0.59 -19.30
CA ARG A 215 7.52 0.96 -19.26
C ARG A 215 7.40 2.48 -19.26
N ALA A 216 6.21 2.98 -19.61
CA ALA A 216 5.91 4.39 -19.49
C ALA A 216 6.02 4.85 -18.02
N ALA A 217 6.39 6.12 -17.83
CA ALA A 217 6.43 6.74 -16.52
C ALA A 217 5.03 6.67 -15.87
N CYS A 218 5.02 6.29 -14.60
CA CYS A 218 3.80 6.16 -13.79
C CYS A 218 3.74 7.29 -12.77
#